data_AF-A0A8S4NXH2-F1
#
_entry.id   AF-A0A8S4NXH2-F1
#
_cell.length_a   1.000
_cell.length_b   1.000
_cell.length_c   1.000
_cell.angle_alpha   90.00
_cell.angle_beta   90.00
_cell.angle_gamma   90.00
#
_symmetry.space_group_name_H-M   'P 1'
#
loop_
_entity.id
_entity.type
_entity.pdbx_description
1 polymer ?
#
loop_
_entity_poly.entity_id
_entity_poly.type
_entity_poly.pdbx_seq_one_letter_code
_entity_poly.pdbx_strand_id
1 'polypeptide(L)'
;MDKMNMWRAKSAVDSILSKIESINFGDGIPGSIVVYGETAAPVLTSTKHGQVVIAAAQYGKGKVVVLGHDLFILEFKKGSKKYMELFENIKAWVSNRECDKTPLFIDDVKTIDEIYDCQVVMAKTCEDKSQQFLDDLSELIYNKGLGLICGVTPWGWQQLNSNKPIEEMQISGLLAKVGVCFTEEFVNTVNGYLYTQDNKPETGNLGEILRNPPQDISKALGTICYVSHLTPGVYETLKPHVKAFMELYPVGSVYPSEKDPLSFEKNQLEFTMQDLFYNQRDLAEGIKAPGIDNFPGDFDVTPPLIQLPIELIFKSKFEEWHSTGYYLPAGKVIYISVNQGEPDDWMIQIGCHSDDLSRLDSLKRWPRIVTSKQLQTHLSFVSPYGGLVYFRNTKAPSLLSVCIHNVIPAPYFDLTNPSRGLDAWRVQRYAPGLWAEIAGRNIIITLPAAAVGEIDDPTEVIQMWDKVVQLHHELRSTDATSQRRERFVTDVQIAAGYMHSGYPIMMHMDVSDSGKFYIFVESSGS
;
A
#
# COMPACT_ATOMS: atom_id res chain seq x y z
N MET A 1 11.86 -2.44 -28.39
CA MET A 1 11.30 -3.72 -27.94
C MET A 1 12.10 -4.84 -28.57
N ASP A 2 12.83 -5.61 -27.78
CA ASP A 2 13.59 -6.75 -28.30
C ASP A 2 12.63 -7.84 -28.81
N LYS A 3 12.87 -8.31 -30.03
CA LYS A 3 12.04 -9.36 -30.69
C LYS A 3 11.91 -10.63 -29.84
N MET A 4 12.84 -10.87 -28.92
CA MET A 4 12.90 -12.07 -28.09
C MET A 4 11.89 -12.07 -26.94
N ASN A 5 11.65 -10.92 -26.28
CA ASN A 5 10.67 -10.83 -25.18
C ASN A 5 9.22 -10.83 -25.70
N MET A 6 8.98 -10.14 -26.81
CA MET A 6 7.67 -10.14 -27.49
C MET A 6 7.28 -11.56 -27.98
N TRP A 7 8.26 -12.38 -28.38
CA TRP A 7 8.03 -13.77 -28.75
C TRP A 7 7.65 -14.67 -27.56
N ARG A 8 8.26 -14.47 -26.39
CA ARG A 8 7.99 -15.27 -25.17
C ARG A 8 6.61 -15.00 -24.59
N ALA A 9 6.22 -13.73 -24.46
CA ALA A 9 4.89 -13.37 -23.97
C ALA A 9 3.79 -13.85 -24.91
N LYS A 10 3.96 -13.63 -26.22
CA LYS A 10 3.04 -14.14 -27.24
C LYS A 10 2.92 -15.67 -27.21
N SER A 11 4.05 -16.38 -27.07
CA SER A 11 4.05 -17.84 -26.94
C SER A 11 3.28 -18.33 -25.71
N ALA A 12 3.44 -17.69 -24.55
CA ALA A 12 2.70 -18.05 -23.34
C ALA A 12 1.21 -17.73 -23.45
N VAL A 13 0.84 -16.55 -23.93
CA VAL A 13 -0.56 -16.13 -24.14
C VAL A 13 -1.27 -17.07 -25.11
N ASP A 14 -0.69 -17.28 -26.30
CA ASP A 14 -1.29 -18.09 -27.36
C ASP A 14 -1.46 -19.56 -26.93
N SER A 15 -0.56 -20.07 -26.06
CA SER A 15 -0.64 -21.44 -25.56
C SER A 15 -1.61 -21.59 -24.38
N ILE A 16 -1.49 -20.73 -23.36
CA ILE A 16 -2.25 -20.85 -22.11
C ILE A 16 -3.72 -20.48 -22.31
N LEU A 17 -3.98 -19.41 -23.08
CA LEU A 17 -5.33 -18.92 -23.36
C LEU A 17 -5.92 -19.51 -24.65
N SER A 18 -5.27 -20.51 -25.25
CA SER A 18 -5.77 -21.18 -26.45
C SER A 18 -7.21 -21.66 -26.26
N LYS A 19 -8.11 -21.19 -27.14
CA LYS A 19 -9.56 -21.49 -27.14
C LYS A 19 -10.35 -21.00 -25.91
N ILE A 20 -9.75 -20.16 -25.08
CA ILE A 20 -10.42 -19.57 -23.92
C ILE A 20 -10.90 -18.18 -24.31
N GLU A 21 -12.21 -17.96 -24.29
CA GLU A 21 -12.81 -16.64 -24.58
C GLU A 21 -12.91 -15.77 -23.33
N SER A 22 -13.07 -16.40 -22.16
CA SER A 22 -13.14 -15.70 -20.88
C SER A 22 -12.78 -16.62 -19.72
N ILE A 23 -12.36 -16.02 -18.61
CA ILE A 23 -12.15 -16.70 -17.34
C ILE A 23 -13.19 -16.19 -16.35
N ASN A 24 -13.95 -17.12 -15.78
CA ASN A 24 -15.00 -16.86 -14.81
C ASN A 24 -14.48 -17.11 -13.39
N PHE A 25 -14.31 -16.05 -12.61
CA PHE A 25 -13.89 -16.10 -11.20
C PHE A 25 -15.05 -16.32 -10.22
N GLY A 26 -16.31 -16.26 -10.70
CA GLY A 26 -17.51 -16.34 -9.86
C GLY A 26 -17.56 -15.15 -8.92
N ASP A 27 -17.75 -15.44 -7.62
CA ASP A 27 -17.67 -14.44 -6.54
C ASP A 27 -16.23 -14.17 -6.09
N GLY A 28 -15.24 -14.87 -6.66
CA GLY A 28 -13.83 -14.67 -6.35
C GLY A 28 -13.29 -13.38 -6.97
N ILE A 29 -12.53 -12.62 -6.18
CA ILE A 29 -11.87 -11.40 -6.64
C ILE A 29 -10.37 -11.68 -6.78
N PRO A 30 -9.82 -11.73 -8.01
CA PRO A 30 -8.40 -11.99 -8.19
C PRO A 30 -7.54 -10.86 -7.61
N GLY A 31 -6.37 -11.22 -7.11
CA GLY A 31 -5.28 -10.29 -6.81
C GLY A 31 -4.48 -9.91 -8.04
N SER A 32 -3.78 -8.79 -7.92
CA SER A 32 -2.88 -8.29 -8.95
C SER A 32 -1.46 -8.84 -8.78
N ILE A 33 -0.84 -9.16 -9.92
CA ILE A 33 0.52 -9.64 -10.07
C ILE A 33 1.35 -8.55 -10.77
N VAL A 34 2.59 -8.35 -10.32
CA VAL A 34 3.57 -7.56 -11.06
C VAL A 34 4.57 -8.48 -11.72
N VAL A 35 4.72 -8.30 -13.03
CA VAL A 35 5.70 -9.02 -13.85
C VAL A 35 6.84 -8.06 -14.17
N TYR A 36 8.08 -8.45 -13.87
CA TYR A 36 9.25 -7.59 -14.08
C TYR A 36 10.50 -8.32 -14.63
N GLY A 37 10.54 -9.65 -14.53
CA GLY A 37 11.61 -10.46 -15.10
C GLY A 37 11.63 -10.43 -16.62
N GLU A 38 12.82 -10.56 -17.20
CA GLU A 38 13.03 -10.70 -18.65
C GLU A 38 12.61 -12.09 -19.19
N THR A 39 12.53 -13.08 -18.30
CA THR A 39 12.03 -14.41 -18.63
C THR A 39 10.58 -14.59 -18.21
N ALA A 40 9.92 -13.53 -17.74
CA ALA A 40 8.53 -13.52 -17.30
C ALA A 40 7.64 -12.72 -18.26
N ALA A 41 6.38 -13.11 -18.34
CA ALA A 41 5.39 -12.55 -19.24
C ALA A 41 4.01 -12.48 -18.57
N PRO A 42 3.27 -11.37 -18.76
CA PRO A 42 1.83 -11.34 -18.52
C PRO A 42 1.12 -12.29 -19.47
N VAL A 43 0.14 -13.01 -18.97
CA VAL A 43 -0.70 -13.93 -19.75
C VAL A 43 -2.12 -13.41 -19.84
N LEU A 44 -2.71 -13.00 -18.71
CA LEU A 44 -4.03 -12.40 -18.66
C LEU A 44 -3.98 -11.11 -17.83
N THR A 45 -4.52 -10.04 -18.39
CA THR A 45 -4.67 -8.75 -17.71
C THR A 45 -6.14 -8.37 -17.52
N SER A 46 -6.39 -7.45 -16.60
CA SER A 46 -7.68 -6.78 -16.48
C SER A 46 -7.92 -5.78 -17.61
N THR A 47 -9.19 -5.43 -17.81
CA THR A 47 -9.65 -4.43 -18.77
C THR A 47 -9.28 -3.00 -18.33
N LYS A 48 -9.37 -2.71 -17.02
CA LYS A 48 -9.03 -1.41 -16.41
C LYS A 48 -7.59 -1.44 -15.90
N HIS A 49 -6.72 -0.58 -16.45
CA HIS A 49 -5.33 -0.38 -16.01
C HIS A 49 -4.32 -1.53 -16.26
N GLY A 50 -4.68 -2.57 -17.02
CA GLY A 50 -3.71 -3.61 -17.46
C GLY A 50 -3.10 -4.41 -16.30
N GLN A 51 -3.85 -4.60 -15.21
CA GLN A 51 -3.40 -5.32 -14.02
C GLN A 51 -3.25 -6.80 -14.37
N VAL A 52 -2.09 -7.40 -14.11
CA VAL A 52 -1.84 -8.81 -14.48
C VAL A 52 -2.51 -9.73 -13.46
N VAL A 53 -3.25 -10.72 -13.94
CA VAL A 53 -3.94 -11.74 -13.10
C VAL A 53 -3.38 -13.14 -13.33
N ILE A 54 -2.81 -13.39 -14.51
CA ILE A 54 -2.05 -14.61 -14.79
C ILE A 54 -0.69 -14.19 -15.35
N ALA A 55 0.37 -14.72 -14.77
CA ALA A 55 1.73 -14.53 -15.25
C ALA A 55 2.38 -15.89 -15.53
N ALA A 56 3.35 -15.90 -16.45
CA ALA A 56 4.12 -17.07 -16.80
C ALA A 56 5.61 -16.69 -16.85
N ALA A 57 6.49 -17.57 -16.38
CA ALA A 57 7.92 -17.32 -16.36
C ALA A 57 8.71 -18.58 -16.70
N GLN A 58 9.85 -18.40 -17.39
CA GLN A 58 10.86 -19.43 -17.52
C GLN A 58 11.95 -19.23 -16.46
N TYR A 59 12.30 -20.30 -15.76
CA TYR A 59 13.32 -20.28 -14.71
C TYR A 59 14.25 -21.47 -14.88
N GLY A 60 15.46 -21.19 -15.38
CA GLY A 60 16.38 -22.22 -15.84
C GLY A 60 15.74 -23.11 -16.91
N LYS A 61 15.70 -24.42 -16.64
CA LYS A 61 15.05 -25.41 -17.51
C LYS A 61 13.54 -25.54 -17.25
N GLY A 62 13.04 -24.98 -16.15
CA GLY A 62 11.66 -25.09 -15.71
C GLY A 62 10.80 -23.91 -16.12
N LYS A 63 9.51 -24.04 -15.84
CA LYS A 63 8.51 -23.01 -16.13
C LYS A 63 7.53 -22.88 -14.97
N VAL A 64 7.12 -21.65 -14.72
CA VAL A 64 6.22 -21.30 -13.63
C VAL A 64 5.04 -20.55 -14.20
N VAL A 65 3.82 -20.91 -13.79
CA VAL A 65 2.61 -20.12 -14.01
C VAL A 65 2.09 -19.67 -12.65
N VAL A 66 1.77 -18.38 -12.53
CA VAL A 66 1.29 -17.74 -11.31
C VAL A 66 -0.12 -17.20 -11.57
N LEU A 67 -1.04 -17.55 -10.69
CA LEU A 67 -2.46 -17.23 -10.77
C LEU A 67 -2.83 -16.33 -9.59
N GLY A 68 -3.47 -15.20 -9.86
CA GLY A 68 -3.86 -14.21 -8.84
C GLY A 68 -5.02 -14.65 -7.94
N HIS A 69 -5.45 -15.92 -8.00
CA HIS A 69 -6.43 -16.44 -7.07
C HIS A 69 -6.19 -17.91 -6.77
N ASP A 70 -6.33 -18.27 -5.51
CA ASP A 70 -6.16 -19.64 -5.02
C ASP A 70 -7.31 -20.59 -5.40
N LEU A 71 -8.43 -20.07 -5.92
CA LEU A 71 -9.58 -20.86 -6.37
C LEU A 71 -9.19 -21.79 -7.50
N PHE A 72 -8.26 -21.38 -8.37
CA PHE A 72 -7.83 -22.19 -9.51
C PHE A 72 -7.17 -23.47 -9.01
N ILE A 73 -6.27 -23.37 -8.04
CA ILE A 73 -5.59 -24.53 -7.46
C ILE A 73 -6.59 -25.49 -6.82
N LEU A 74 -7.58 -24.95 -6.10
CA LEU A 74 -8.65 -25.75 -5.50
C LEU A 74 -9.50 -26.48 -6.55
N GLU A 75 -9.85 -25.80 -7.64
CA GLU A 75 -10.71 -26.34 -8.69
C GLU A 75 -9.96 -27.30 -9.62
N PHE A 76 -8.67 -27.05 -9.87
CA PHE A 76 -7.77 -27.99 -10.57
C PHE A 76 -7.62 -29.29 -9.78
N LYS A 77 -7.39 -29.20 -8.46
CA LYS A 77 -7.31 -30.37 -7.57
C LYS A 77 -8.61 -31.19 -7.56
N LYS A 78 -9.77 -30.54 -7.69
CA LYS A 78 -11.09 -31.21 -7.78
C LYS A 78 -11.39 -31.79 -9.17
N GLY A 79 -10.60 -31.50 -10.20
CA GLY A 79 -10.90 -31.89 -11.58
C GLY A 79 -12.12 -31.16 -12.15
N SER A 80 -12.33 -29.90 -11.78
CA SER A 80 -13.47 -29.10 -12.19
C SER A 80 -13.51 -28.91 -13.71
N LYS A 81 -14.64 -29.28 -14.34
CA LYS A 81 -14.85 -29.07 -15.78
C LYS A 81 -14.81 -27.60 -16.18
N LYS A 82 -15.11 -26.69 -15.24
CA LYS A 82 -15.15 -25.23 -15.48
C LYS A 82 -13.82 -24.67 -15.97
N TYR A 83 -12.70 -25.18 -15.45
CA TYR A 83 -11.36 -24.68 -15.77
C TYR A 83 -10.46 -25.74 -16.42
N MET A 84 -11.04 -26.85 -16.89
CA MET A 84 -10.28 -27.99 -17.41
C MET A 84 -9.42 -27.59 -18.60
N GLU A 85 -9.94 -26.81 -19.55
CA GLU A 85 -9.17 -26.35 -20.71
C GLU A 85 -8.00 -25.45 -20.32
N LEU A 86 -8.24 -24.49 -19.41
CA LEU A 86 -7.18 -23.65 -18.84
C LEU A 86 -6.13 -24.50 -18.13
N PHE A 87 -6.55 -25.47 -17.33
CA PHE A 87 -5.64 -26.34 -16.59
C PHE A 87 -4.76 -27.16 -17.52
N GLU A 88 -5.34 -27.79 -18.54
CA GLU A 88 -4.61 -28.60 -19.51
C GLU A 88 -3.63 -27.74 -20.33
N ASN A 89 -4.04 -26.55 -20.75
CA ASN A 89 -3.16 -25.60 -21.44
C ASN A 89 -1.97 -25.17 -20.55
N ILE A 90 -2.24 -24.80 -19.29
CA ILE A 90 -1.18 -24.44 -18.32
C ILE A 90 -0.26 -25.63 -18.11
N LYS A 91 -0.81 -26.81 -17.83
CA LYS A 91 -0.06 -28.04 -17.54
C LYS A 91 0.87 -28.39 -18.71
N ALA A 92 0.36 -28.37 -19.94
CA ALA A 92 1.15 -28.60 -21.15
C ALA A 92 2.24 -27.54 -21.36
N TRP A 93 1.95 -26.27 -21.04
CA TRP A 93 2.92 -25.20 -21.18
C TRP A 93 4.06 -25.32 -20.17
N VAL A 94 3.78 -25.61 -18.89
CA VAL A 94 4.81 -25.70 -17.83
C VAL A 94 5.66 -26.97 -17.92
N SER A 95 5.12 -28.08 -18.44
CA SER A 95 5.84 -29.34 -18.57
C SER A 95 6.79 -29.40 -19.77
N ASN A 96 6.66 -28.48 -20.74
CA ASN A 96 7.34 -28.53 -22.05
C ASN A 96 7.09 -29.81 -22.87
N ARG A 97 6.07 -30.61 -22.52
CA ARG A 97 5.70 -31.88 -23.15
C ARG A 97 4.31 -32.31 -22.71
N GLU A 98 3.71 -33.29 -23.39
CA GLU A 98 2.48 -33.90 -22.92
C GLU A 98 2.68 -34.48 -21.49
N CYS A 99 1.76 -34.15 -20.59
CA CYS A 99 1.84 -34.49 -19.18
C CYS A 99 0.53 -35.15 -18.74
N ASP A 100 0.53 -36.49 -18.73
CA ASP A 100 -0.66 -37.28 -18.39
C ASP A 100 -0.84 -37.47 -16.89
N LYS A 101 0.21 -37.18 -16.10
CA LYS A 101 0.18 -37.33 -14.64
C LYS A 101 -0.51 -36.14 -13.99
N THR A 102 -1.39 -36.43 -13.04
CA THR A 102 -1.97 -35.41 -12.16
C THR A 102 -0.85 -34.74 -11.35
N PRO A 103 -0.71 -33.41 -11.41
CA PRO A 103 0.27 -32.69 -10.61
C PRO A 103 0.03 -32.91 -9.12
N LEU A 104 1.11 -33.13 -8.36
CA LEU A 104 1.02 -33.18 -6.90
C LEU A 104 0.84 -31.77 -6.33
N PHE A 105 0.04 -31.68 -5.27
CA PHE A 105 -0.15 -30.43 -4.55
C PHE A 105 0.86 -30.33 -3.42
N ILE A 106 1.70 -29.28 -3.46
CA ILE A 106 2.83 -29.12 -2.53
C ILE A 106 2.38 -29.13 -1.08
N ASP A 107 1.22 -28.54 -0.76
CA ASP A 107 0.74 -28.51 0.62
C ASP A 107 0.45 -29.94 1.16
N ASP A 108 0.20 -30.93 0.30
CA ASP A 108 0.03 -32.35 0.69
C ASP A 108 1.36 -33.12 0.79
N VAL A 109 2.48 -32.53 0.34
CA VAL A 109 3.81 -33.16 0.26
C VAL A 109 4.60 -32.90 1.55
N LYS A 110 5.28 -33.91 2.11
CA LYS A 110 6.07 -33.75 3.33
C LYS A 110 7.54 -33.50 3.05
N THR A 111 8.11 -34.20 2.07
CA THR A 111 9.53 -34.08 1.71
C THR A 111 9.71 -33.80 0.23
N ILE A 112 10.81 -33.14 -0.12
CA ILE A 112 11.10 -32.78 -1.51
C ILE A 112 11.27 -34.01 -2.42
N ASP A 113 11.71 -35.13 -1.86
CA ASP A 113 11.92 -36.40 -2.58
C ASP A 113 10.62 -36.92 -3.22
N GLU A 114 9.46 -36.67 -2.62
CA GLU A 114 8.15 -37.10 -3.14
C GLU A 114 7.81 -36.44 -4.49
N ILE A 115 8.39 -35.27 -4.77
CA ILE A 115 8.17 -34.54 -6.02
C ILE A 115 9.37 -34.60 -6.98
N TYR A 116 10.43 -35.34 -6.64
CA TYR A 116 11.68 -35.37 -7.41
C TYR A 116 11.49 -35.84 -8.87
N ASP A 117 10.56 -36.77 -9.08
CA ASP A 117 10.21 -37.36 -10.39
C ASP A 117 8.91 -36.78 -10.98
N CYS A 118 8.32 -35.77 -10.34
CA CYS A 118 7.17 -35.08 -10.90
C CYS A 118 7.57 -34.24 -12.12
N GLN A 119 6.65 -34.13 -13.08
CA GLN A 119 6.81 -33.20 -14.20
C GLN A 119 6.25 -31.83 -13.87
N VAL A 120 5.15 -31.81 -13.10
CA VAL A 120 4.43 -30.60 -12.71
C VAL A 120 3.98 -30.75 -11.26
N VAL A 121 4.05 -29.67 -10.51
CA VAL A 121 3.49 -29.53 -9.16
C VAL A 121 2.60 -28.29 -9.08
N MET A 122 1.62 -28.33 -8.19
CA MET A 122 0.74 -27.20 -7.87
C MET A 122 1.02 -26.70 -6.46
N ALA A 123 0.93 -25.39 -6.24
CA ALA A 123 1.18 -24.79 -4.94
C ALA A 123 0.22 -23.64 -4.65
N LYS A 124 -0.05 -23.40 -3.37
CA LYS A 124 -0.60 -22.13 -2.90
C LYS A 124 0.53 -21.29 -2.30
N THR A 125 0.36 -20.86 -1.05
CA THR A 125 1.28 -20.02 -0.30
C THR A 125 2.46 -20.79 0.29
N CYS A 126 2.36 -22.13 0.39
CA CYS A 126 3.36 -23.02 1.01
C CYS A 126 3.67 -22.67 2.48
N GLU A 127 2.70 -22.14 3.24
CA GLU A 127 2.90 -21.68 4.64
C GLU A 127 3.53 -22.71 5.58
N ASP A 128 3.27 -24.00 5.35
CA ASP A 128 3.76 -25.09 6.19
C ASP A 128 5.15 -25.61 5.79
N LYS A 129 5.75 -25.04 4.73
CA LYS A 129 7.04 -25.50 4.19
C LYS A 129 8.20 -24.67 4.72
N SER A 130 9.30 -25.36 5.03
CA SER A 130 10.54 -24.70 5.45
C SER A 130 11.19 -23.93 4.29
N GLN A 131 12.04 -22.96 4.63
CA GLN A 131 12.85 -22.26 3.64
C GLN A 131 13.71 -23.23 2.80
N GLN A 132 14.30 -24.25 3.44
CA GLN A 132 15.06 -25.28 2.75
C GLN A 132 14.22 -26.02 1.70
N PHE A 133 12.97 -26.38 2.01
CA PHE A 133 12.09 -27.04 1.04
C PHE A 133 11.85 -26.16 -0.19
N LEU A 134 11.66 -24.85 0.01
CA LEU A 134 11.46 -23.91 -1.10
C LEU A 134 12.72 -23.67 -1.93
N ASP A 135 13.89 -23.68 -1.29
CA ASP A 135 15.17 -23.61 -2.00
C ASP A 135 15.40 -24.88 -2.84
N ASP A 136 15.13 -26.06 -2.29
CA ASP A 136 15.20 -27.32 -3.04
C ASP A 136 14.18 -27.37 -4.18
N LEU A 137 12.94 -26.89 -3.95
CA LEU A 137 11.92 -26.75 -4.99
C LEU A 137 12.39 -25.82 -6.11
N SER A 138 12.97 -24.67 -5.76
CA SER A 138 13.57 -23.72 -6.71
C SER A 138 14.67 -24.42 -7.52
N GLU A 139 15.52 -25.24 -6.90
CA GLU A 139 16.55 -26.01 -7.61
C GLU A 139 15.96 -27.05 -8.57
N LEU A 140 14.90 -27.77 -8.19
CA LEU A 140 14.23 -28.73 -9.08
C LEU A 140 13.65 -28.04 -10.31
N ILE A 141 13.01 -26.88 -10.13
CA ILE A 141 12.50 -26.07 -11.24
C ILE A 141 13.67 -25.64 -12.14
N TYR A 142 14.71 -25.03 -11.57
CA TYR A 142 15.82 -24.47 -12.33
C TYR A 142 16.64 -25.53 -13.07
N ASN A 143 17.04 -26.61 -12.38
CA ASN A 143 18.01 -27.58 -12.87
C ASN A 143 17.38 -28.77 -13.61
N LYS A 144 16.22 -29.26 -13.14
CA LYS A 144 15.55 -30.45 -13.71
C LYS A 144 14.38 -30.12 -14.63
N GLY A 145 13.91 -28.88 -14.60
CA GLY A 145 12.79 -28.45 -15.44
C GLY A 145 11.44 -28.87 -14.89
N LEU A 146 11.30 -28.97 -13.57
CA LEU A 146 10.01 -29.14 -12.92
C LEU A 146 9.09 -27.95 -13.25
N GLY A 147 7.85 -28.22 -13.67
CA GLY A 147 6.83 -27.21 -13.87
C GLY A 147 6.13 -26.85 -12.56
N LEU A 148 5.91 -25.56 -12.30
CA LEU A 148 5.17 -25.08 -11.13
C LEU A 148 3.92 -24.31 -11.56
N ILE A 149 2.77 -24.67 -10.97
CA ILE A 149 1.52 -23.89 -11.07
C ILE A 149 1.22 -23.36 -9.68
N CYS A 150 1.38 -22.06 -9.48
CA CYS A 150 1.11 -21.38 -8.21
C CYS A 150 -0.18 -20.57 -8.31
N GLY A 151 -1.06 -20.65 -7.31
CA GLY A 151 -2.23 -19.79 -7.24
C GLY A 151 -2.52 -19.34 -5.81
N VAL A 152 -2.55 -18.03 -5.62
CA VAL A 152 -2.73 -17.40 -4.30
C VAL A 152 -3.71 -16.25 -4.44
N THR A 153 -4.51 -16.00 -3.40
CA THR A 153 -5.33 -14.80 -3.25
C THR A 153 -4.59 -13.84 -2.32
N PRO A 154 -3.75 -12.92 -2.84
CA PRO A 154 -2.74 -12.24 -2.04
C PRO A 154 -3.34 -11.25 -1.05
N TRP A 155 -4.33 -10.46 -1.49
CA TRP A 155 -5.09 -9.57 -0.61
C TRP A 155 -5.81 -10.34 0.51
N GLY A 156 -6.30 -11.56 0.24
CA GLY A 156 -6.95 -12.40 1.23
C GLY A 156 -5.95 -12.97 2.26
N TRP A 157 -4.75 -13.34 1.80
CA TRP A 157 -3.65 -13.71 2.70
C TRP A 157 -3.28 -12.55 3.63
N GLN A 158 -3.19 -11.34 3.09
CA GLN A 158 -2.82 -10.17 3.86
C GLN A 158 -3.91 -9.77 4.88
N GLN A 159 -5.19 -9.94 4.56
CA GLN A 159 -6.27 -9.77 5.55
C GLN A 159 -6.10 -10.68 6.76
N LEU A 160 -5.64 -11.92 6.56
CA LEU A 160 -5.37 -12.88 7.63
C LEU A 160 -4.02 -12.65 8.32
N ASN A 161 -3.09 -11.94 7.67
CA ASN A 161 -1.73 -11.68 8.13
C ASN A 161 -1.43 -10.17 8.13
N SER A 162 -2.35 -9.36 8.67
CA SER A 162 -2.28 -7.89 8.57
C SER A 162 -1.03 -7.23 9.15
N ASN A 163 -0.26 -7.95 9.96
CA ASN A 163 1.01 -7.52 10.55
C ASN A 163 2.24 -7.96 9.74
N LYS A 164 2.07 -8.68 8.63
CA LYS A 164 3.16 -9.16 7.79
C LYS A 164 3.09 -8.54 6.39
N PRO A 165 4.22 -8.09 5.84
CA PRO A 165 4.30 -7.68 4.44
C PRO A 165 4.08 -8.89 3.52
N ILE A 166 3.57 -8.66 2.31
CA ILE A 166 3.21 -9.74 1.36
C ILE A 166 4.42 -10.58 0.90
N GLU A 167 5.62 -10.05 1.05
CA GLU A 167 6.91 -10.70 0.79
C GLU A 167 7.23 -11.80 1.78
N GLU A 168 6.67 -11.74 2.99
CA GLU A 168 6.82 -12.79 4.00
C GLU A 168 5.93 -14.01 3.72
N MET A 169 5.03 -13.93 2.75
CA MET A 169 4.34 -15.12 2.25
C MET A 169 5.39 -16.12 1.74
N GLN A 170 5.35 -17.35 2.23
CA GLN A 170 6.44 -18.32 2.08
C GLN A 170 6.89 -18.48 0.61
N ILE A 171 5.93 -18.57 -0.33
CA ILE A 171 6.21 -18.72 -1.77
C ILE A 171 6.85 -17.47 -2.43
N SER A 172 6.70 -16.27 -1.85
CA SER A 172 7.12 -14.99 -2.47
C SER A 172 8.61 -14.95 -2.82
N GLY A 173 9.47 -15.54 -1.98
CA GLY A 173 10.91 -15.62 -2.25
C GLY A 173 11.25 -16.41 -3.53
N LEU A 174 10.50 -17.48 -3.83
CA LEU A 174 10.64 -18.24 -5.06
C LEU A 174 10.12 -17.45 -6.27
N LEU A 175 8.97 -16.79 -6.12
CA LEU A 175 8.38 -15.99 -7.20
C LEU A 175 9.28 -14.79 -7.59
N ALA A 176 9.93 -14.17 -6.60
CA ALA A 176 10.90 -13.12 -6.84
C ALA A 176 12.07 -13.60 -7.73
N LYS A 177 12.57 -14.83 -7.52
CA LYS A 177 13.63 -15.43 -8.37
C LYS A 177 13.21 -15.59 -9.83
N VAL A 178 11.91 -15.71 -10.11
CA VAL A 178 11.38 -15.83 -11.49
C VAL A 178 10.90 -14.50 -12.08
N GLY A 179 11.09 -13.40 -11.35
CA GLY A 179 10.74 -12.05 -11.83
C GLY A 179 9.25 -11.73 -11.78
N VAL A 180 8.55 -12.29 -10.79
CA VAL A 180 7.11 -12.07 -10.53
C VAL A 180 6.91 -11.79 -9.05
N CYS A 181 5.99 -10.90 -8.69
CA CYS A 181 5.55 -10.75 -7.30
C CYS A 181 4.06 -10.45 -7.21
N PHE A 182 3.47 -10.77 -6.06
CA PHE A 182 2.12 -10.34 -5.74
C PHE A 182 2.10 -8.90 -5.23
N THR A 183 0.90 -8.32 -5.26
CA THR A 183 0.59 -7.04 -4.64
C THR A 183 -0.61 -7.21 -3.72
N GLU A 184 -0.79 -6.24 -2.84
CA GLU A 184 -1.93 -6.13 -1.92
C GLU A 184 -3.25 -5.82 -2.64
N GLU A 185 -3.14 -5.44 -3.92
CA GLU A 185 -4.26 -5.00 -4.75
C GLU A 185 -5.09 -6.17 -5.26
N PHE A 186 -6.40 -5.92 -5.33
CA PHE A 186 -7.34 -6.77 -6.03
C PHE A 186 -7.74 -6.17 -7.38
N VAL A 187 -8.22 -7.03 -8.27
CA VAL A 187 -8.56 -6.72 -9.64
C VAL A 187 -10.07 -6.82 -9.82
N ASN A 188 -10.66 -5.74 -10.33
CA ASN A 188 -12.08 -5.71 -10.64
C ASN A 188 -12.38 -6.57 -11.87
N THR A 189 -13.46 -7.35 -11.78
CA THR A 189 -13.97 -8.17 -12.87
C THR A 189 -15.34 -7.65 -13.32
N VAL A 190 -15.73 -7.95 -14.56
CA VAL A 190 -17.05 -7.59 -15.08
C VAL A 190 -17.99 -8.76 -14.83
N ASN A 191 -18.87 -8.65 -13.82
CA ASN A 191 -19.76 -9.74 -13.39
C ASN A 191 -19.01 -11.06 -13.08
N GLY A 192 -17.80 -10.98 -12.52
CA GLY A 192 -16.97 -12.16 -12.26
C GLY A 192 -16.12 -12.63 -13.45
N TYR A 193 -16.12 -11.92 -14.59
CA TYR A 193 -15.39 -12.33 -15.80
C TYR A 193 -14.24 -11.40 -16.15
N LEU A 194 -13.21 -12.00 -16.75
CA LEU A 194 -12.21 -11.34 -17.60
C LEU A 194 -12.24 -11.99 -18.99
N TYR A 195 -12.33 -11.17 -20.03
CA TYR A 195 -12.43 -11.64 -21.42
C TYR A 195 -11.07 -11.58 -22.10
N THR A 196 -10.72 -12.62 -22.86
CA THR A 196 -9.42 -12.69 -23.54
C THR A 196 -9.31 -11.70 -24.70
N GLN A 197 -10.44 -11.26 -25.27
CA GLN A 197 -10.48 -10.19 -26.27
C GLN A 197 -10.01 -8.83 -25.73
N ASP A 198 -10.12 -8.60 -24.42
CA ASP A 198 -9.73 -7.34 -23.76
C ASP A 198 -8.33 -7.41 -23.15
N ASN A 199 -7.64 -8.54 -23.33
CA ASN A 199 -6.33 -8.80 -22.77
C ASN A 199 -5.25 -7.91 -23.41
N LYS A 200 -4.37 -7.34 -22.60
CA LYS A 200 -3.30 -6.41 -23.02
C LYS A 200 -1.93 -6.85 -22.46
N PRO A 201 -1.46 -8.06 -22.78
CA PRO A 201 -0.23 -8.60 -22.20
C PRO A 201 1.02 -7.82 -22.62
N GLU A 202 1.01 -7.15 -23.78
CA GLU A 202 2.12 -6.37 -24.31
C GLU A 202 2.48 -5.15 -23.47
N THR A 203 1.56 -4.67 -22.63
CA THR A 203 1.78 -3.56 -21.70
C THR A 203 1.89 -4.01 -20.25
N GLY A 204 1.82 -5.31 -19.94
CA GLY A 204 1.73 -5.79 -18.54
C GLY A 204 3.06 -6.10 -17.85
N ASN A 205 4.20 -6.08 -18.57
CA ASN A 205 5.52 -6.34 -17.97
C ASN A 205 6.17 -5.02 -17.56
N LEU A 206 6.10 -4.70 -16.27
CA LEU A 206 6.65 -3.49 -15.69
C LEU A 206 8.16 -3.36 -15.95
N GLY A 207 8.91 -4.45 -15.77
CA GLY A 207 10.37 -4.43 -15.97
C GLY A 207 10.74 -4.12 -17.42
N GLU A 208 10.03 -4.69 -18.39
CA GLU A 208 10.23 -4.38 -19.81
C GLU A 208 9.86 -2.93 -20.12
N ILE A 209 8.76 -2.40 -19.57
CA ILE A 209 8.36 -1.00 -19.76
C ILE A 209 9.43 -0.04 -19.21
N LEU A 210 9.98 -0.33 -18.03
CA LEU A 210 11.01 0.51 -17.41
C LEU A 210 12.34 0.46 -18.20
N ARG A 211 12.71 -0.70 -18.77
CA ARG A 211 13.92 -0.87 -19.60
C ARG A 211 13.76 -0.30 -21.01
N ASN A 212 12.60 -0.56 -21.63
CA ASN A 212 12.30 -0.29 -23.02
C ASN A 212 10.91 0.36 -23.14
N PRO A 213 10.76 1.64 -22.76
CA PRO A 213 9.47 2.32 -22.81
C PRO A 213 8.82 2.23 -24.20
N PRO A 214 7.52 1.90 -24.30
CA PRO A 214 6.82 1.91 -25.58
C PRO A 214 6.76 3.33 -26.15
N GLN A 215 6.68 3.45 -27.49
CA GLN A 215 6.56 4.75 -28.17
C GLN A 215 5.37 5.56 -27.67
N ASP A 216 4.25 4.88 -27.41
CA ASP A 216 3.07 5.44 -26.80
C ASP A 216 2.95 4.94 -25.36
N ILE A 217 3.57 5.70 -24.46
CA ILE A 217 3.64 5.38 -23.03
C ILE A 217 2.27 5.40 -22.34
N SER A 218 1.28 6.10 -22.92
CA SER A 218 -0.08 6.19 -22.37
C SER A 218 -0.73 4.82 -22.21
N LYS A 219 -0.36 3.86 -23.08
CA LYS A 219 -0.85 2.48 -23.05
C LYS A 219 -0.33 1.66 -21.87
N ALA A 220 0.80 2.06 -21.28
CA ALA A 220 1.48 1.35 -20.20
C ALA A 220 1.26 1.98 -18.81
N LEU A 221 0.51 3.08 -18.70
CA LEU A 221 0.37 3.85 -17.46
C LEU A 221 -0.19 3.04 -16.30
N GLY A 222 -1.19 2.20 -16.57
CA GLY A 222 -1.77 1.36 -15.54
C GLY A 222 -0.75 0.40 -14.92
N THR A 223 0.19 -0.12 -15.73
CA THR A 223 1.29 -0.97 -15.26
C THR A 223 2.37 -0.15 -14.56
N ILE A 224 2.68 1.05 -15.04
CA ILE A 224 3.67 1.95 -14.42
C ILE A 224 3.23 2.36 -13.00
N CYS A 225 1.94 2.58 -12.76
CA CYS A 225 1.40 2.86 -11.43
C CYS A 225 1.72 1.75 -10.40
N TYR A 226 2.07 0.54 -10.81
CA TYR A 226 2.46 -0.52 -9.89
C TYR A 226 3.84 -0.32 -9.26
N VAL A 227 4.67 0.60 -9.76
CA VAL A 227 5.96 0.93 -9.12
C VAL A 227 5.74 1.34 -7.66
N SER A 228 4.67 2.06 -7.35
CA SER A 228 4.34 2.45 -5.97
C SER A 228 3.80 1.32 -5.10
N HIS A 229 3.36 0.22 -5.72
CA HIS A 229 2.84 -0.97 -5.05
C HIS A 229 3.92 -2.06 -4.93
N LEU A 230 5.15 -1.75 -5.33
CA LEU A 230 6.27 -2.67 -5.20
C LEU A 230 6.70 -2.77 -3.73
N THR A 231 6.78 -4.02 -3.33
CA THR A 231 7.48 -4.51 -2.16
C THR A 231 8.90 -3.94 -2.08
N PRO A 232 9.43 -3.53 -0.89
CA PRO A 232 10.81 -3.12 -0.71
C PRO A 232 11.87 -3.88 -1.51
N GLY A 233 11.87 -5.22 -1.44
CA GLY A 233 12.87 -6.03 -2.13
C GLY A 233 12.79 -5.93 -3.66
N VAL A 234 11.57 -5.89 -4.21
CA VAL A 234 11.38 -5.76 -5.67
C VAL A 234 11.66 -4.34 -6.13
N TYR A 235 11.27 -3.33 -5.36
CA TYR A 235 11.60 -1.95 -5.66
C TYR A 235 13.11 -1.75 -5.76
N GLU A 236 13.90 -2.23 -4.79
CA GLU A 236 15.37 -2.10 -4.85
C GLU A 236 15.96 -2.79 -6.09
N THR A 237 15.40 -3.92 -6.52
CA THR A 237 15.79 -4.61 -7.76
C THR A 237 15.51 -3.75 -9.01
N LEU A 238 14.39 -3.03 -9.03
CA LEU A 238 13.97 -2.22 -10.18
C LEU A 238 14.43 -0.76 -10.11
N LYS A 239 14.93 -0.31 -8.96
CA LYS A 239 15.29 1.09 -8.68
C LYS A 239 16.17 1.75 -9.74
N PRO A 240 17.23 1.11 -10.28
CA PRO A 240 18.03 1.71 -11.35
C PRO A 240 17.19 2.01 -12.61
N HIS A 241 16.29 1.10 -12.97
CA HIS A 241 15.41 1.23 -14.13
C HIS A 241 14.32 2.28 -13.88
N VAL A 242 13.74 2.31 -12.67
CA VAL A 242 12.78 3.35 -12.27
C VAL A 242 13.43 4.73 -12.37
N LYS A 243 14.66 4.89 -11.87
CA LYS A 243 15.40 6.15 -11.95
C LYS A 243 15.66 6.57 -13.41
N ALA A 244 16.22 5.68 -14.23
CA ALA A 244 16.47 5.96 -15.64
C ALA A 244 15.17 6.29 -16.39
N PHE A 245 14.08 5.59 -16.08
CA PHE A 245 12.77 5.85 -16.65
C PHE A 245 12.25 7.24 -16.30
N MET A 246 12.37 7.68 -15.04
CA MET A 246 11.95 9.02 -14.62
C MET A 246 12.80 10.14 -15.23
N GLU A 247 14.08 9.88 -15.55
CA GLU A 247 14.93 10.85 -16.26
C GLU A 247 14.47 11.11 -17.71
N LEU A 248 13.77 10.15 -18.33
CA LEU A 248 13.19 10.29 -19.67
C LEU A 248 11.89 11.11 -19.68
N TYR A 249 11.16 11.12 -18.56
CA TYR A 249 9.84 11.71 -18.43
C TYR A 249 9.83 12.68 -17.26
N PRO A 250 10.36 13.90 -17.44
CA PRO A 250 10.47 14.87 -16.35
C PRO A 250 9.10 15.20 -15.76
N VAL A 251 9.11 15.41 -14.45
CA VAL A 251 7.99 15.86 -13.62
C VAL A 251 7.40 17.13 -14.23
N GLY A 252 6.13 17.08 -14.61
CA GLY A 252 5.41 18.23 -15.14
C GLY A 252 4.85 19.14 -14.05
N SER A 253 3.90 20.02 -14.41
CA SER A 253 3.31 21.03 -13.52
C SER A 253 1.86 20.75 -13.15
N VAL A 254 1.27 19.67 -13.64
CA VAL A 254 -0.13 19.32 -13.36
C VAL A 254 -0.27 18.65 -12.00
N TYR A 255 -1.09 19.20 -11.11
CA TYR A 255 -1.37 18.61 -9.80
C TYR A 255 -2.85 18.76 -9.44
N PRO A 256 -3.40 17.82 -8.65
CA PRO A 256 -4.79 17.88 -8.20
C PRO A 256 -4.99 18.97 -7.14
N SER A 257 -6.12 19.67 -7.20
CA SER A 257 -6.57 20.59 -6.15
C SER A 257 -8.09 20.53 -5.99
N GLU A 258 -8.63 21.03 -4.88
CA GLU A 258 -10.08 21.07 -4.67
C GLU A 258 -10.79 21.95 -5.72
N LYS A 259 -10.17 23.05 -6.11
CA LYS A 259 -10.72 24.02 -7.08
C LYS A 259 -10.59 23.55 -8.53
N ASP A 260 -9.57 22.77 -8.83
CA ASP A 260 -9.34 22.16 -10.14
C ASP A 260 -9.03 20.67 -9.96
N PRO A 261 -10.09 19.83 -9.80
CA PRO A 261 -9.89 18.40 -9.62
C PRO A 261 -9.28 17.77 -10.87
N LEU A 262 -8.24 16.98 -10.66
CA LEU A 262 -7.55 16.29 -11.73
C LEU A 262 -8.31 15.03 -12.14
N SER A 263 -8.82 15.02 -13.37
CA SER A 263 -9.35 13.80 -13.99
C SER A 263 -8.22 12.96 -14.57
N PHE A 264 -8.21 11.67 -14.24
CA PHE A 264 -7.20 10.74 -14.74
C PHE A 264 -7.20 10.61 -16.27
N GLU A 265 -8.34 10.75 -16.96
CA GLU A 265 -8.42 10.55 -18.41
C GLU A 265 -7.56 11.53 -19.22
N LYS A 266 -7.39 12.77 -18.76
CA LYS A 266 -6.74 13.84 -19.54
C LYS A 266 -5.24 13.96 -19.29
N ASN A 267 -4.80 13.68 -18.06
CA ASN A 267 -3.45 13.99 -17.60
C ASN A 267 -2.72 12.77 -17.03
N GLN A 268 -3.15 11.56 -17.41
CA GLN A 268 -2.72 10.30 -16.79
C GLN A 268 -1.20 10.13 -16.74
N LEU A 269 -0.51 10.40 -17.86
CA LEU A 269 0.95 10.19 -17.94
C LEU A 269 1.68 11.13 -17.00
N GLU A 270 1.48 12.43 -17.16
CA GLU A 270 2.18 13.45 -16.38
C GLU A 270 1.93 13.25 -14.88
N PHE A 271 0.68 12.99 -14.51
CA PHE A 271 0.32 12.73 -13.13
C PHE A 271 0.94 11.43 -12.57
N THR A 272 0.87 10.31 -13.29
CA THR A 272 1.49 9.05 -12.87
C THR A 272 3.00 9.23 -12.66
N MET A 273 3.68 9.95 -13.55
CA MET A 273 5.11 10.22 -13.39
C MET A 273 5.42 11.05 -12.14
N GLN A 274 4.61 12.06 -11.87
CA GLN A 274 4.78 12.89 -10.68
C GLN A 274 4.49 12.11 -9.39
N ASP A 275 3.40 11.33 -9.36
CA ASP A 275 3.06 10.50 -8.20
C ASP A 275 4.17 9.48 -7.91
N LEU A 276 4.76 8.88 -8.94
CA LEU A 276 5.94 8.02 -8.77
C LEU A 276 7.14 8.79 -8.22
N PHE A 277 7.37 10.01 -8.70
CA PHE A 277 8.48 10.83 -8.24
C PHE A 277 8.34 11.22 -6.76
N TYR A 278 7.19 11.75 -6.36
CA TYR A 278 6.96 12.20 -4.99
C TYR A 278 6.75 11.07 -3.98
N ASN A 279 6.43 9.85 -4.43
CA ASN A 279 6.41 8.67 -3.56
C ASN A 279 7.72 7.87 -3.57
N GLN A 280 8.80 8.42 -4.13
CA GLN A 280 10.12 7.78 -4.07
C GLN A 280 10.63 7.64 -2.64
N ARG A 281 11.47 6.63 -2.44
CA ARG A 281 12.04 6.34 -1.13
C ARG A 281 13.11 7.34 -0.68
N ASP A 282 13.90 7.87 -1.63
CA ASP A 282 15.14 8.61 -1.34
C ASP A 282 15.09 10.03 -1.95
N LEU A 283 14.02 10.77 -1.65
CA LEU A 283 13.89 12.16 -2.08
C LEU A 283 14.98 13.04 -1.46
N ALA A 284 15.56 13.91 -2.28
CA ALA A 284 16.54 14.90 -1.83
C ALA A 284 15.87 16.01 -1.01
N GLU A 285 16.65 16.63 -0.11
CA GLU A 285 16.18 17.78 0.68
C GLU A 285 15.77 18.95 -0.22
N GLY A 286 14.69 19.63 0.17
CA GLY A 286 14.11 20.76 -0.54
C GLY A 286 13.02 20.38 -1.54
N ILE A 287 12.83 19.09 -1.84
CA ILE A 287 11.79 18.64 -2.77
C ILE A 287 10.43 18.65 -2.07
N LYS A 288 9.52 19.48 -2.59
CA LYS A 288 8.10 19.53 -2.19
C LYS A 288 7.23 19.09 -3.37
N ALA A 289 6.12 18.41 -3.08
CA ALA A 289 5.11 18.12 -4.11
C ALA A 289 4.38 19.42 -4.49
N PRO A 290 4.04 19.67 -5.76
CA PRO A 290 3.39 20.91 -6.16
C PRO A 290 1.92 20.89 -5.71
N GLY A 291 1.35 22.07 -5.42
CA GLY A 291 -0.04 22.19 -4.98
C GLY A 291 -0.29 21.87 -3.51
N ILE A 292 0.74 21.48 -2.75
CA ILE A 292 0.58 21.16 -1.31
C ILE A 292 0.22 22.38 -0.47
N ASP A 293 0.46 23.59 -0.96
CA ASP A 293 -0.04 24.85 -0.40
C ASP A 293 -1.57 24.85 -0.29
N ASN A 294 -2.27 24.14 -1.17
CA ASN A 294 -3.71 23.91 -1.08
C ASN A 294 -4.04 22.81 -0.08
N PHE A 295 -3.36 21.66 -0.16
CA PHE A 295 -3.55 20.53 0.75
C PHE A 295 -2.36 19.56 0.73
N PRO A 296 -1.82 19.11 1.88
CA PRO A 296 -2.32 19.32 3.25
C PRO A 296 -1.92 20.66 3.89
N GLY A 297 -1.27 21.55 3.13
CA GLY A 297 -0.76 22.86 3.56
C GLY A 297 0.76 22.95 3.45
N ASP A 298 1.27 24.15 3.21
CA ASP A 298 2.71 24.47 3.23
C ASP A 298 2.96 25.85 3.86
N PHE A 299 4.24 26.12 4.16
CA PHE A 299 4.68 27.39 4.72
C PHE A 299 5.23 28.32 3.63
N ASP A 300 4.70 29.54 3.57
CA ASP A 300 5.32 30.64 2.80
C ASP A 300 6.76 30.90 3.25
N VAL A 301 6.95 30.91 4.57
CA VAL A 301 8.26 31.00 5.22
C VAL A 301 8.35 29.89 6.26
N THR A 302 9.26 28.94 6.05
CA THR A 302 9.45 27.83 6.98
C THR A 302 9.86 28.34 8.36
N PRO A 303 9.15 27.97 9.45
CA PRO A 303 9.53 28.35 10.80
C PRO A 303 10.91 27.80 11.19
N PRO A 304 11.61 28.41 12.16
CA PRO A 304 12.89 27.89 12.64
C PRO A 304 12.76 26.45 13.13
N LEU A 305 13.54 25.55 12.52
CA LEU A 305 13.56 24.13 12.84
C LEU A 305 14.35 23.89 14.14
N ILE A 306 13.84 23.02 15.00
CA ILE A 306 14.53 22.58 16.21
C ILE A 306 15.67 21.64 15.78
N GLN A 307 16.91 22.12 15.88
CA GLN A 307 18.11 21.36 15.51
C GLN A 307 18.62 20.42 16.62
N LEU A 308 18.22 20.66 17.86
CA LEU A 308 18.63 19.83 18.99
C LEU A 308 17.80 18.53 19.04
N PRO A 309 18.41 17.38 19.41
CA PRO A 309 17.68 16.14 19.60
C PRO A 309 16.58 16.28 20.65
N ILE A 310 15.37 15.85 20.29
CA ILE A 310 14.20 15.79 21.15
C ILE A 310 13.96 14.33 21.50
N GLU A 311 14.12 13.98 22.77
CA GLU A 311 13.83 12.62 23.24
C GLU A 311 12.32 12.42 23.43
N LEU A 312 11.81 11.34 22.85
CA LEU A 312 10.42 10.90 22.95
C LEU A 312 10.40 9.46 23.45
N ILE A 313 9.51 9.18 24.40
CA ILE A 313 9.36 7.85 25.00
C ILE A 313 7.91 7.39 24.86
N PHE A 314 7.71 6.27 24.19
CA PHE A 314 6.41 5.64 23.95
C PHE A 314 6.33 4.32 24.67
N LYS A 315 5.24 4.12 25.43
CA LYS A 315 4.91 2.87 26.10
C LYS A 315 3.55 2.42 25.59
N SER A 316 3.54 1.44 24.69
CA SER A 316 2.33 0.97 24.04
C SER A 316 1.80 -0.29 24.70
N LYS A 317 0.51 -0.29 25.03
CA LYS A 317 -0.21 -1.51 25.43
C LYS A 317 -0.90 -2.19 24.25
N PHE A 318 -1.23 -1.41 23.23
CA PHE A 318 -1.95 -1.85 22.03
C PHE A 318 -1.13 -1.50 20.79
N GLU A 319 -1.50 -2.06 19.64
CA GLU A 319 -1.04 -1.57 18.34
C GLU A 319 -1.77 -0.26 18.04
N GLU A 320 -1.05 0.87 18.04
CA GLU A 320 -1.63 2.21 17.93
C GLU A 320 -0.65 3.23 17.33
N TRP A 321 -1.16 4.43 17.07
CA TRP A 321 -0.32 5.55 16.65
C TRP A 321 -0.01 6.42 17.86
N HIS A 322 1.24 6.83 17.99
CA HIS A 322 1.74 7.68 19.05
C HIS A 322 1.97 9.09 18.52
N SER A 323 1.19 10.03 19.06
CA SER A 323 1.28 11.46 18.78
C SER A 323 2.53 12.07 19.42
N THR A 324 3.27 12.88 18.66
CA THR A 324 4.52 13.50 19.14
C THR A 324 4.35 14.97 19.54
N GLY A 325 3.35 15.66 18.99
CA GLY A 325 3.21 17.11 19.08
C GLY A 325 4.26 17.88 18.27
N TYR A 326 4.84 17.25 17.24
CA TYR A 326 5.79 17.85 16.31
C TYR A 326 5.31 17.68 14.87
N TYR A 327 5.78 18.59 14.00
CA TYR A 327 5.46 18.65 12.59
C TYR A 327 6.76 18.73 11.79
N LEU A 328 6.84 18.01 10.66
CA LEU A 328 7.91 18.11 9.70
C LEU A 328 7.44 19.00 8.52
N PRO A 329 8.03 20.18 8.29
CA PRO A 329 7.74 20.97 7.11
C PRO A 329 8.06 20.20 5.82
N ALA A 330 7.22 20.37 4.79
CA ALA A 330 7.42 19.72 3.51
C ALA A 330 8.82 19.98 2.93
N GLY A 331 9.42 18.95 2.36
CA GLY A 331 10.76 18.98 1.77
C GLY A 331 11.91 19.04 2.77
N LYS A 332 11.66 19.02 4.09
CA LYS A 332 12.73 18.91 5.10
C LYS A 332 13.07 17.46 5.42
N VAL A 333 14.34 17.24 5.76
CA VAL A 333 14.82 15.94 6.24
C VAL A 333 14.45 15.81 7.71
N ILE A 334 13.80 14.72 8.12
CA ILE A 334 13.76 14.33 9.53
C ILE A 334 14.95 13.45 9.84
N TYR A 335 15.55 13.62 11.01
CA TYR A 335 16.59 12.75 11.53
C TYR A 335 16.10 12.03 12.78
N ILE A 336 16.33 10.72 12.83
CA ILE A 336 15.80 9.84 13.86
C ILE A 336 16.90 8.91 14.34
N SER A 337 17.05 8.79 15.67
CA SER A 337 17.93 7.80 16.28
C SER A 337 17.20 7.07 17.41
N VAL A 338 17.18 5.74 17.35
CA VAL A 338 16.55 4.90 18.39
C VAL A 338 17.53 4.71 19.54
N ASN A 339 17.12 5.10 20.74
CA ASN A 339 17.89 4.94 21.97
C ASN A 339 17.56 3.62 22.68
N GLN A 340 16.29 3.19 22.60
CA GLN A 340 15.80 1.96 23.25
C GLN A 340 14.57 1.43 22.50
N GLY A 341 14.43 0.11 22.42
CA GLY A 341 13.33 -0.57 21.72
C GLY A 341 13.82 -1.34 20.50
N GLU A 342 12.95 -2.16 19.91
CA GLU A 342 13.24 -2.90 18.68
C GLU A 342 12.71 -2.10 17.48
N PRO A 343 13.55 -1.50 16.62
CA PRO A 343 13.09 -0.69 15.48
C PRO A 343 12.17 -1.44 14.52
N ASP A 344 12.35 -2.74 14.34
CA ASP A 344 11.51 -3.56 13.45
C ASP A 344 10.04 -3.64 13.92
N ASP A 345 9.79 -3.41 15.21
CA ASP A 345 8.45 -3.37 15.78
C ASP A 345 7.75 -1.99 15.62
N TRP A 346 8.37 -1.05 14.90
CA TRP A 346 7.91 0.34 14.77
C TRP A 346 8.03 0.91 13.35
N MET A 347 7.07 1.75 13.00
CA MET A 347 7.05 2.57 11.79
C MET A 347 7.07 4.05 12.18
N ILE A 348 7.74 4.89 11.40
CA ILE A 348 7.59 6.35 11.46
C ILE A 348 6.66 6.79 10.33
N GLN A 349 5.78 7.74 10.63
CA GLN A 349 4.82 8.31 9.69
C GLN A 349 4.80 9.83 9.78
N ILE A 350 4.81 10.50 8.63
CA ILE A 350 4.65 11.94 8.46
C ILE A 350 3.31 12.19 7.76
N GLY A 351 2.41 12.89 8.44
CA GLY A 351 1.03 13.12 8.00
C GLY A 351 0.01 12.28 8.78
N CYS A 352 -1.19 12.83 8.98
CA CYS A 352 -2.24 12.24 9.81
C CYS A 352 -3.27 11.40 9.04
N HIS A 353 -3.28 11.46 7.70
CA HIS A 353 -4.29 10.80 6.86
C HIS A 353 -4.02 9.30 6.70
N SER A 354 -4.96 8.56 6.12
CA SER A 354 -4.77 7.14 5.77
C SER A 354 -5.20 6.75 4.36
N ASP A 355 -5.97 7.61 3.68
CA ASP A 355 -6.58 7.24 2.40
C ASP A 355 -5.60 7.34 1.24
N ASP A 356 -5.53 6.24 0.47
CA ASP A 356 -4.98 6.21 -0.88
C ASP A 356 -6.11 6.44 -1.89
N LEU A 357 -6.08 7.57 -2.58
CA LEU A 357 -7.11 7.95 -3.55
C LEU A 357 -6.80 7.51 -4.98
N SER A 358 -5.73 6.76 -5.24
CA SER A 358 -5.29 6.36 -6.58
C SER A 358 -6.34 5.62 -7.42
N ARG A 359 -7.39 5.09 -6.76
CA ARG A 359 -8.51 4.38 -7.39
C ARG A 359 -9.67 5.28 -7.83
N LEU A 360 -9.70 6.55 -7.44
CA LEU A 360 -10.76 7.48 -7.80
C LEU A 360 -10.55 8.04 -9.21
N ASP A 361 -11.60 8.23 -9.99
CA ASP A 361 -11.47 8.75 -11.37
C ASP A 361 -11.15 10.27 -11.42
N SER A 362 -11.33 10.97 -10.29
CA SER A 362 -11.03 12.40 -10.12
C SER A 362 -10.40 12.68 -8.76
N LEU A 363 -9.33 13.47 -8.74
CA LEU A 363 -8.55 13.79 -7.54
C LEU A 363 -8.57 15.29 -7.22
N LYS A 364 -8.90 15.62 -5.97
CA LYS A 364 -8.86 16.97 -5.38
C LYS A 364 -7.59 17.25 -4.58
N ARG A 365 -6.76 16.23 -4.35
CA ARG A 365 -5.45 16.31 -3.72
C ARG A 365 -4.56 15.18 -4.21
N TRP A 366 -3.27 15.21 -3.88
CA TRP A 366 -2.38 14.08 -4.11
C TRP A 366 -2.98 12.80 -3.51
N PRO A 367 -2.84 11.65 -4.19
CA PRO A 367 -3.57 10.45 -3.81
C PRO A 367 -3.05 9.87 -2.50
N ARG A 368 -1.73 10.01 -2.26
CA ARG A 368 -1.05 9.69 -1.02
C ARG A 368 -0.29 10.92 -0.55
N ILE A 369 -0.63 11.40 0.64
CA ILE A 369 0.00 12.59 1.27
C ILE A 369 0.71 12.26 2.57
N VAL A 370 0.98 10.96 2.78
CA VAL A 370 1.61 10.44 3.99
C VAL A 370 2.90 9.75 3.60
N THR A 371 4.00 10.12 4.27
CA THR A 371 5.29 9.46 4.09
C THR A 371 5.53 8.53 5.26
N SER A 372 5.64 7.23 5.02
CA SER A 372 5.88 6.22 6.05
C SER A 372 7.13 5.40 5.76
N LYS A 373 7.87 5.02 6.80
CA LYS A 373 9.09 4.20 6.72
C LYS A 373 9.15 3.21 7.87
N GLN A 374 9.68 2.02 7.61
CA GLN A 374 10.16 1.13 8.66
C GLN A 374 11.22 1.84 9.48
N LEU A 375 11.09 1.81 10.80
CA LEU A 375 12.07 2.43 11.67
C LEU A 375 13.38 1.64 11.62
N GLN A 376 14.50 2.35 11.70
CA GLN A 376 15.84 1.78 11.81
C GLN A 376 16.54 2.44 12.98
N THR A 377 17.64 1.84 13.47
CA THR A 377 18.43 2.44 14.56
C THR A 377 18.84 3.89 14.27
N HIS A 378 19.21 4.18 13.02
CA HIS A 378 19.40 5.52 12.49
C HIS A 378 18.64 5.64 11.17
N LEU A 379 17.79 6.65 11.06
CA LEU A 379 16.98 6.85 9.87
C LEU A 379 16.89 8.34 9.56
N SER A 380 17.01 8.69 8.28
CA SER A 380 16.73 10.03 7.79
C SER A 380 16.05 9.99 6.43
N PHE A 381 15.01 10.78 6.24
CA PHE A 381 14.29 10.86 4.98
C PHE A 381 13.54 12.19 4.85
N VAL A 382 13.12 12.50 3.63
CA VAL A 382 12.31 13.69 3.30
C VAL A 382 10.86 13.28 3.10
N SER A 383 9.94 14.11 3.58
CA SER A 383 8.53 14.05 3.19
C SER A 383 8.21 15.21 2.24
N PRO A 384 7.75 14.97 1.01
CA PRO A 384 7.43 16.05 0.08
C PRO A 384 6.12 16.76 0.41
N TYR A 385 5.30 16.18 1.30
CA TYR A 385 4.02 16.73 1.73
C TYR A 385 4.10 17.42 3.09
N GLY A 386 5.07 17.02 3.93
CA GLY A 386 5.12 17.43 5.32
C GLY A 386 3.96 16.87 6.15
N GLY A 387 3.93 17.18 7.44
CA GLY A 387 2.84 16.70 8.30
C GLY A 387 3.24 16.51 9.76
N LEU A 388 2.25 16.16 10.57
CA LEU A 388 2.46 15.70 11.95
C LEU A 388 3.33 14.44 11.96
N VAL A 389 4.24 14.36 12.93
CA VAL A 389 5.15 13.23 13.12
C VAL A 389 4.49 12.22 14.05
N TYR A 390 4.45 10.96 13.63
CA TYR A 390 3.87 9.84 14.38
C TYR A 390 4.82 8.65 14.43
N PHE A 391 4.82 7.92 15.54
CA PHE A 391 5.39 6.58 15.63
C PHE A 391 4.26 5.56 15.78
N ARG A 392 4.30 4.47 15.03
CA ARG A 392 3.28 3.43 15.05
C ARG A 392 3.94 2.11 15.40
N ASN A 393 3.44 1.41 16.40
CA ASN A 393 3.95 0.07 16.71
C ASN A 393 3.20 -1.01 15.90
N THR A 394 3.95 -2.02 15.45
CA THR A 394 3.43 -3.18 14.71
C THR A 394 3.26 -4.41 15.60
N LYS A 395 3.72 -4.32 16.86
CA LYS A 395 3.50 -5.31 17.92
C LYS A 395 3.22 -4.62 19.24
N ALA A 396 2.44 -5.28 20.10
CA ALA A 396 2.16 -4.81 21.44
C ALA A 396 2.23 -5.95 22.48
N PRO A 397 2.66 -5.68 23.73
CA PRO A 397 3.13 -4.39 24.22
C PRO A 397 4.51 -4.03 23.68
N SER A 398 4.82 -2.74 23.60
CA SER A 398 6.10 -2.26 23.07
C SER A 398 6.59 -0.99 23.78
N LEU A 399 7.90 -0.78 23.75
CA LEU A 399 8.59 0.39 24.30
C LEU A 399 9.51 0.94 23.22
N LEU A 400 9.50 2.26 23.05
CA LEU A 400 10.43 2.98 22.18
C LEU A 400 10.91 4.24 22.90
N SER A 401 12.22 4.43 23.03
CA SER A 401 12.85 5.74 23.26
C SER A 401 13.58 6.13 21.98
N VAL A 402 13.28 7.31 21.47
CA VAL A 402 13.79 7.79 20.18
C VAL A 402 14.09 9.28 20.28
N CYS A 403 15.15 9.72 19.61
CA CYS A 403 15.42 11.13 19.39
C CYS A 403 15.01 11.52 17.98
N ILE A 404 14.34 12.66 17.86
CA ILE A 404 14.08 13.32 16.57
C ILE A 404 14.65 14.74 16.54
N HIS A 405 15.05 15.23 15.38
CA HIS A 405 15.35 16.66 15.19
C HIS A 405 15.05 17.10 13.76
N ASN A 406 15.20 18.41 13.53
CA ASN A 406 14.83 19.13 12.31
C ASN A 406 13.30 19.23 12.09
N VAL A 407 12.57 19.40 13.19
CA VAL A 407 11.10 19.51 13.25
C VAL A 407 10.66 20.85 13.88
N ILE A 408 9.38 21.18 13.77
CA ILE A 408 8.76 22.32 14.47
C ILE A 408 7.70 21.81 15.46
N PRO A 409 7.36 22.56 16.52
CA PRO A 409 6.26 22.17 17.40
C PRO A 409 4.92 22.33 16.66
N ALA A 410 3.97 21.44 16.99
CA ALA A 410 2.60 21.47 16.49
C ALA A 410 1.61 21.64 17.66
N PRO A 411 0.44 22.25 17.43
CA PRO A 411 -0.59 22.32 18.46
C PRO A 411 -1.05 20.92 18.89
N TYR A 412 -0.84 20.61 20.17
CA TYR A 412 -1.23 19.30 20.72
C TYR A 412 -1.76 19.45 22.14
N PHE A 413 -3.06 19.19 22.31
CA PHE A 413 -3.68 19.02 23.61
C PHE A 413 -3.85 17.54 23.92
N ASP A 414 -3.46 17.11 25.13
CA ASP A 414 -3.74 15.76 25.62
C ASP A 414 -4.20 15.83 27.08
N LEU A 415 -5.48 15.50 27.30
CA LEU A 415 -6.12 15.49 28.60
C LEU A 415 -5.42 14.57 29.62
N THR A 416 -4.70 13.57 29.13
CA THR A 416 -4.03 12.55 29.95
C THR A 416 -2.57 12.83 30.22
N ASN A 417 -1.98 13.83 29.54
CA ASN A 417 -0.58 14.19 29.67
C ASN A 417 -0.43 15.59 30.28
N PRO A 418 0.06 15.71 31.53
CA PRO A 418 0.21 17.00 32.20
C PRO A 418 1.05 18.02 31.43
N SER A 419 2.05 17.57 30.65
CA SER A 419 2.89 18.46 29.82
C SER A 419 2.21 18.98 28.55
N ARG A 420 1.02 18.45 28.24
CA ARG A 420 0.17 18.79 27.08
C ARG A 420 -1.26 19.15 27.50
N GLY A 421 -1.51 19.34 28.80
CA GLY A 421 -2.80 19.71 29.35
C GLY A 421 -3.15 21.19 29.10
N LEU A 422 -4.22 21.66 29.75
CA LEU A 422 -4.80 22.99 29.50
C LEU A 422 -3.79 24.15 29.64
N ASP A 423 -2.95 24.13 30.67
CA ASP A 423 -1.96 25.21 30.87
C ASP A 423 -0.94 25.26 29.74
N ALA A 424 -0.51 24.10 29.23
CA ALA A 424 0.40 24.02 28.10
C ALA A 424 -0.30 24.43 26.79
N TRP A 425 -1.58 24.06 26.62
CA TRP A 425 -2.36 24.37 25.43
C TRP A 425 -2.51 25.87 25.16
N ARG A 426 -2.66 26.69 26.21
CA ARG A 426 -2.73 28.16 26.08
C ARG A 426 -1.56 28.76 25.29
N VAL A 427 -0.42 28.09 25.28
CA VAL A 427 0.76 28.46 24.46
C VAL A 427 0.86 27.60 23.21
N GLN A 428 0.70 26.27 23.35
CA GLN A 428 0.90 25.32 22.25
C GLN A 428 -0.10 25.46 21.12
N ARG A 429 -1.30 26.00 21.36
CA ARG A 429 -2.29 26.27 20.31
C ARG A 429 -1.80 27.21 19.20
N TYR A 430 -0.78 28.02 19.51
CA TYR A 430 -0.12 28.93 18.57
C TYR A 430 1.18 28.36 17.98
N ALA A 431 1.50 27.10 18.25
CA ALA A 431 2.64 26.45 17.62
C ALA A 431 2.46 26.43 16.10
N PRO A 432 3.55 26.56 15.31
CA PRO A 432 3.45 26.84 13.89
C PRO A 432 3.00 25.65 13.03
N GLY A 433 2.94 24.42 13.56
CA GLY A 433 2.44 23.27 12.81
C GLY A 433 1.06 23.51 12.19
N LEU A 434 0.86 23.07 10.95
CA LEU A 434 -0.37 23.35 10.18
C LEU A 434 -1.56 22.48 10.58
N TRP A 435 -1.31 21.43 11.35
CA TRP A 435 -2.31 20.48 11.85
C TRP A 435 -2.17 20.35 13.36
N ALA A 436 -3.30 20.08 14.01
CA ALA A 436 -3.43 20.05 15.46
C ALA A 436 -4.11 18.76 15.92
N GLU A 437 -3.75 18.30 17.11
CA GLU A 437 -4.42 17.17 17.77
C GLU A 437 -5.03 17.58 19.10
N ILE A 438 -6.28 17.16 19.33
CA ILE A 438 -6.98 17.27 20.61
C ILE A 438 -7.29 15.85 21.08
N ALA A 439 -6.59 15.41 22.12
CA ALA A 439 -6.64 14.05 22.64
C ALA A 439 -7.36 13.96 23.99
N GLY A 440 -8.33 13.06 24.05
CA GLY A 440 -8.97 12.58 25.27
C GLY A 440 -8.34 11.29 25.75
N ARG A 441 -9.05 10.58 26.63
CA ARG A 441 -8.68 9.27 27.17
C ARG A 441 -8.85 8.15 26.15
N ASN A 442 -9.89 8.22 25.32
CA ASN A 442 -10.36 7.16 24.43
C ASN A 442 -10.45 7.60 22.97
N ILE A 443 -10.28 8.89 22.67
CA ILE A 443 -10.40 9.45 21.32
C ILE A 443 -9.39 10.57 21.08
N ILE A 444 -8.94 10.70 19.83
CA ILE A 444 -8.09 11.81 19.36
C ILE A 444 -8.72 12.37 18.09
N ILE A 445 -8.91 13.69 18.07
CA ILE A 445 -9.45 14.41 16.91
C ILE A 445 -8.33 15.26 16.32
N THR A 446 -8.08 15.09 15.03
CA THR A 446 -7.04 15.81 14.28
C THR A 446 -7.68 16.73 13.25
N LEU A 447 -7.35 18.02 13.33
CA LEU A 447 -7.94 19.09 12.51
C LEU A 447 -6.83 20.03 12.02
N PRO A 448 -7.08 20.86 11.00
CA PRO A 448 -6.18 21.96 10.67
C PRO A 448 -5.97 22.86 11.90
N ALA A 449 -4.75 23.32 12.13
CA ALA A 449 -4.43 24.16 13.28
C ALA A 449 -5.25 25.46 13.31
N ALA A 450 -5.53 26.03 12.14
CA ALA A 450 -6.36 27.23 11.98
C ALA A 450 -7.81 27.03 12.46
N ALA A 451 -8.33 25.79 12.47
CA ALA A 451 -9.70 25.51 12.92
C ALA A 451 -9.82 25.46 14.45
N VAL A 452 -8.72 25.24 15.17
CA VAL A 452 -8.72 25.03 16.63
C VAL A 452 -7.90 26.05 17.41
N GLY A 453 -7.13 26.91 16.73
CA GLY A 453 -6.23 27.88 17.37
C GLY A 453 -6.94 28.86 18.31
N GLU A 454 -8.22 29.13 18.08
CA GLU A 454 -9.04 30.03 18.92
C GLU A 454 -9.75 29.32 20.09
N ILE A 455 -9.60 27.99 20.23
CA ILE A 455 -10.20 27.24 21.34
C ILE A 455 -9.35 27.47 22.60
N ASP A 456 -9.89 28.21 23.57
CA ASP A 456 -9.21 28.49 24.85
C ASP A 456 -9.06 27.25 25.73
N ASP A 457 -10.12 26.44 25.80
CA ASP A 457 -10.18 25.23 26.59
C ASP A 457 -10.91 24.11 25.82
N PRO A 458 -10.18 23.12 25.28
CA PRO A 458 -10.78 21.99 24.57
C PRO A 458 -11.29 20.88 25.50
N THR A 459 -11.15 21.04 26.83
CA THR A 459 -11.39 19.97 27.82
C THR A 459 -12.82 19.45 27.78
N GLU A 460 -13.83 20.34 27.81
CA GLU A 460 -15.24 19.92 27.87
C GLU A 460 -15.64 19.14 26.62
N VAL A 461 -15.26 19.65 25.44
CA VAL A 461 -15.59 19.02 24.15
C VAL A 461 -14.97 17.64 24.05
N ILE A 462 -13.67 17.49 24.36
CA ILE A 462 -13.03 16.18 24.21
C ILE A 462 -13.52 15.17 25.27
N GLN A 463 -13.90 15.63 26.47
CA GLN A 463 -14.53 14.78 27.48
C GLN A 463 -15.91 14.29 27.06
N MET A 464 -16.69 15.11 26.35
CA MET A 464 -17.95 14.68 25.76
C MET A 464 -17.73 13.54 24.77
N TRP A 465 -16.75 13.66 23.87
CA TRP A 465 -16.41 12.61 22.92
C TRP A 465 -15.85 11.34 23.59
N ASP A 466 -15.04 11.49 24.64
CA ASP A 466 -14.62 10.35 25.47
C ASP A 466 -15.83 9.60 26.03
N LYS A 467 -16.87 10.33 26.48
CA LYS A 467 -18.09 9.72 27.01
C LYS A 467 -18.87 8.97 25.94
N VAL A 468 -18.92 9.46 24.70
CA VAL A 468 -19.54 8.72 23.58
C VAL A 468 -18.87 7.37 23.38
N VAL A 469 -17.52 7.32 23.33
CA VAL A 469 -16.78 6.06 23.19
C VAL A 469 -17.03 5.15 24.40
N GLN A 470 -17.03 5.69 25.62
CA GLN A 470 -17.35 4.92 26.83
C GLN A 470 -18.74 4.30 26.78
N LEU A 471 -19.77 5.05 26.33
CA LEU A 471 -21.14 4.54 26.23
C LEU A 471 -21.26 3.37 25.23
N HIS A 472 -20.49 3.37 24.13
CA HIS A 472 -20.43 2.21 23.23
C HIS A 472 -19.86 0.96 23.93
N HIS A 473 -18.81 1.15 24.74
CA HIS A 473 -18.22 0.07 25.53
C HIS A 473 -19.16 -0.43 26.63
N GLU A 474 -19.84 0.47 27.33
CA GLU A 474 -20.87 0.16 28.33
C GLU A 474 -22.01 -0.67 27.71
N LEU A 475 -22.53 -0.26 26.56
CA LEU A 475 -23.58 -0.99 25.83
C LEU A 475 -23.14 -2.42 25.46
N ARG A 476 -21.86 -2.60 25.11
CA ARG A 476 -21.26 -3.91 24.81
C ARG A 476 -20.79 -4.68 26.05
N SER A 477 -20.93 -4.13 27.26
CA SER A 477 -20.41 -4.71 28.50
C SER A 477 -18.88 -4.94 28.45
N THR A 478 -18.14 -3.98 27.90
CA THR A 478 -16.67 -3.97 27.79
C THR A 478 -16.08 -2.70 28.41
N ASP A 479 -14.77 -2.67 28.65
CA ASP A 479 -14.07 -1.49 29.20
C ASP A 479 -13.40 -0.68 28.09
N ALA A 480 -13.67 0.62 28.02
CA ALA A 480 -13.06 1.53 27.05
C ALA A 480 -11.53 1.61 27.18
N THR A 481 -10.99 1.40 28.38
CA THR A 481 -9.53 1.42 28.62
C THR A 481 -8.83 0.13 28.18
N SER A 482 -9.60 -0.89 27.79
CA SER A 482 -9.07 -2.15 27.25
C SER A 482 -8.79 -2.10 25.75
N GLN A 483 -8.97 -0.94 25.12
CA GLN A 483 -8.70 -0.70 23.70
C GLN A 483 -7.82 0.54 23.52
N ARG A 484 -7.20 0.64 22.34
CA ARG A 484 -6.49 1.85 21.89
C ARG A 484 -7.46 3.02 21.75
N ARG A 485 -6.94 4.26 21.76
CA ARG A 485 -7.74 5.46 21.45
C ARG A 485 -8.19 5.43 20.00
N GLU A 486 -9.44 5.77 19.74
CA GLU A 486 -9.97 6.01 18.39
C GLU A 486 -9.43 7.32 17.81
N ARG A 487 -9.34 7.41 16.48
CA ARG A 487 -8.78 8.59 15.79
C ARG A 487 -9.73 9.11 14.71
N PHE A 488 -9.81 10.42 14.61
CA PHE A 488 -10.62 11.13 13.62
C PHE A 488 -9.74 12.16 12.88
N VAL A 489 -9.84 12.20 11.56
CA VAL A 489 -9.03 13.08 10.69
C VAL A 489 -9.90 13.64 9.57
N THR A 490 -9.84 14.96 9.36
CA THR A 490 -10.50 15.65 8.24
C THR A 490 -9.65 15.63 6.98
N ASP A 491 -10.28 15.55 5.81
CA ASP A 491 -9.62 15.54 4.50
C ASP A 491 -10.48 16.28 3.45
N VAL A 492 -9.85 16.96 2.50
CA VAL A 492 -10.55 17.59 1.34
C VAL A 492 -11.17 16.55 0.42
N GLN A 493 -10.66 15.31 0.46
CA GLN A 493 -11.22 14.18 -0.26
C GLN A 493 -10.91 12.87 0.44
N ILE A 494 -11.96 12.13 0.81
CA ILE A 494 -11.88 10.78 1.36
C ILE A 494 -12.19 9.73 0.30
N ALA A 495 -11.76 8.49 0.55
CA ALA A 495 -11.89 7.36 -0.39
C ALA A 495 -13.35 6.93 -0.60
N ALA A 496 -14.23 7.13 0.38
CA ALA A 496 -15.63 6.72 0.27
C ALA A 496 -16.59 7.55 1.13
N GLY A 497 -17.77 7.86 0.56
CA GLY A 497 -18.90 8.43 1.29
C GLY A 497 -18.65 9.84 1.86
N TYR A 498 -19.33 10.13 2.97
CA TYR A 498 -19.19 11.38 3.72
C TYR A 498 -18.26 11.24 4.95
N MET A 499 -18.30 10.07 5.58
CA MET A 499 -17.32 9.61 6.58
C MET A 499 -17.20 8.10 6.41
N HIS A 500 -16.02 7.52 6.66
CA HIS A 500 -15.88 6.06 6.66
C HIS A 500 -15.02 5.53 7.81
N SER A 501 -15.29 4.27 8.16
CA SER A 501 -14.55 3.53 9.18
C SER A 501 -13.08 3.36 8.78
N GLY A 502 -12.20 3.41 9.77
CA GLY A 502 -10.78 3.20 9.62
C GLY A 502 -10.06 3.52 10.94
N TYR A 503 -8.73 3.47 10.90
CA TYR A 503 -7.90 4.01 11.96
C TYR A 503 -6.81 4.88 11.32
N PRO A 504 -7.08 6.18 11.10
CA PRO A 504 -8.24 6.97 11.58
C PRO A 504 -9.56 6.76 10.83
N ILE A 505 -10.66 7.19 11.47
CA ILE A 505 -11.92 7.52 10.81
C ILE A 505 -11.70 8.80 10.01
N MET A 506 -12.02 8.75 8.72
CA MET A 506 -11.85 9.88 7.81
C MET A 506 -13.17 10.64 7.64
N MET A 507 -13.09 11.97 7.57
CA MET A 507 -14.24 12.86 7.38
C MET A 507 -13.90 14.02 6.43
N HIS A 508 -14.91 14.67 5.86
CA HIS A 508 -14.69 15.85 5.02
C HIS A 508 -14.31 17.11 5.83
N MET A 509 -13.62 18.05 5.18
CA MET A 509 -13.14 19.30 5.79
C MET A 509 -14.24 20.24 6.30
N ASP A 510 -15.47 20.13 5.82
CA ASP A 510 -16.59 20.94 6.29
C ASP A 510 -16.89 20.75 7.78
N VAL A 511 -16.52 19.60 8.36
CA VAL A 511 -16.58 19.35 9.81
C VAL A 511 -15.59 20.23 10.59
N SER A 512 -14.49 20.67 9.97
CA SER A 512 -13.52 21.58 10.58
C SER A 512 -13.83 23.06 10.35
N ASP A 513 -14.84 23.38 9.53
CA ASP A 513 -15.17 24.75 9.18
C ASP A 513 -16.10 25.37 10.24
N SER A 514 -15.54 26.30 11.04
CA SER A 514 -16.25 27.02 12.09
C SER A 514 -17.43 27.85 11.58
N GLY A 515 -17.53 28.10 10.27
CA GLY A 515 -18.62 28.84 9.64
C GLY A 515 -19.76 28.00 9.04
N LYS A 516 -19.62 26.66 8.96
CA LYS A 516 -20.58 25.82 8.20
C LYS A 516 -21.44 24.87 9.04
N PHE A 517 -21.02 24.54 10.26
CA PHE A 517 -21.76 23.60 11.11
C PHE A 517 -22.54 24.33 12.23
N TYR A 518 -23.67 24.95 11.86
CA TYR A 518 -24.70 25.33 12.82
C TYR A 518 -25.92 24.44 12.62
N ILE A 519 -26.27 23.64 13.62
CA ILE A 519 -27.67 23.27 13.81
C ILE A 519 -28.37 24.59 14.14
N PHE A 520 -28.94 25.24 13.13
CA PHE A 520 -29.94 26.26 13.39
C PHE A 520 -31.07 25.57 14.12
N VAL A 521 -31.11 25.72 15.44
CA VAL A 521 -32.38 25.65 16.14
C VAL A 521 -33.12 26.90 15.67
N GLU A 522 -33.87 26.77 14.58
CA GLU A 522 -34.91 27.75 14.28
C GLU A 522 -35.80 27.77 15.52
N SER A 523 -35.63 28.79 16.36
CA SER A 523 -36.67 29.20 17.27
C SER A 523 -37.83 29.65 16.40
N SER A 524 -38.70 28.71 16.03
CA SER A 524 -40.00 29.00 15.48
C SER A 524 -40.76 29.77 16.54
N GLY A 525 -40.78 31.09 16.40
CA GLY A 525 -41.66 31.94 17.15
C GLY A 525 -43.11 31.55 16.87
N SER A 526 -43.81 31.15 17.92
CA SER A 526 -45.23 31.40 18.15
C SER A 526 -45.53 31.21 19.63
#